data_AF-A0A6G1FPS9-F1
#
_entry.id   AF-A0A6G1FPS9-F1
#
_cell.length_a   1.000
_cell.length_b   1.000
_cell.length_c   1.000
_cell.angle_alpha   90.00
_cell.angle_beta   90.00
_cell.angle_gamma   90.00
#
_symmetry.space_group_name_H-M   'P 1'
#
loop_
_entity.id
_entity.type
_entity.pdbx_description
1 polymer ?
#
loop_
_entity_poly.entity_id
_entity_poly.type
_entity_poly.pdbx_seq_one_letter_code
_entity_poly.pdbx_strand_id
1 'polypeptide(L)' 'MDRIQATTIKRGGDPNPLDTTGLCLLSLDGGGVRGLSTLYILKSVMNRLNHERKNNNLPPVKPCEVFDLIGGTSTGG' A
#
# COMPACT_ATOMS: atom_id res chain seq x y z
N MET A 1 -38.35 -0.62 -6.75
CA MET A 1 -37.15 -1.40 -7.10
C MET A 1 -36.25 -0.49 -7.94
N ASP A 2 -35.37 0.26 -7.26
CA ASP A 2 -33.92 0.00 -7.18
C ASP A 2 -33.19 0.56 -8.40
N ARG A 3 -32.08 1.30 -8.33
CA ARG A 3 -31.35 2.02 -7.27
C ARG A 3 -30.28 2.82 -8.05
N ILE A 4 -30.16 4.11 -7.76
CA ILE A 4 -28.91 4.90 -7.66
C ILE A 4 -28.03 5.04 -8.92
N GLN A 5 -28.04 6.25 -9.47
CA GLN A 5 -27.11 6.79 -10.46
C GLN A 5 -25.75 7.04 -9.80
N ALA A 6 -24.70 6.29 -10.17
CA ALA A 6 -23.33 6.53 -9.71
C ALA A 6 -22.59 7.44 -10.70
N THR A 7 -22.39 8.69 -10.31
CA THR A 7 -21.65 9.72 -11.04
C THR A 7 -20.14 9.48 -10.93
N THR A 8 -19.54 8.88 -11.97
CA THR A 8 -18.08 8.80 -12.10
C THR A 8 -17.51 10.18 -12.45
N ILE A 9 -16.85 10.83 -11.48
CA ILE A 9 -16.02 12.01 -11.71
C ILE A 9 -14.80 11.58 -12.54
N LYS A 10 -14.74 12.01 -13.80
CA LYS A 10 -13.53 11.91 -14.63
C LYS A 10 -12.56 13.03 -14.24
N ARG A 11 -11.53 12.73 -13.44
CA ARG A 11 -10.33 13.58 -13.37
C ARG A 11 -9.42 13.19 -14.53
N GLY A 12 -9.17 14.14 -15.43
CA GLY A 12 -8.19 14.01 -16.49
C GLY A 12 -6.77 14.02 -15.90
N GLY A 13 -6.11 12.89 -16.01
CA GLY A 13 -4.72 12.61 -15.69
C GLY A 13 -4.54 11.14 -16.06
N ASP A 14 -3.47 10.79 -16.76
CA ASP A 14 -3.20 9.38 -17.08
C ASP A 14 -3.33 8.56 -15.80
N PRO A 15 -4.02 7.40 -15.83
CA PRO A 15 -4.18 6.59 -14.63
C PRO A 15 -2.79 6.33 -14.06
N ASN A 16 -2.62 6.62 -12.77
CA ASN A 16 -1.41 6.20 -12.08
C ASN A 16 -1.27 4.69 -12.36
N PRO A 17 -0.10 4.18 -12.78
CA PRO A 17 0.09 2.74 -12.96
C PRO A 17 -0.21 1.94 -11.68
N LEU A 18 -0.34 2.59 -10.52
CA LEU A 18 -0.85 2.02 -9.27
C LEU A 18 -2.39 2.02 -9.13
N ASP A 19 -3.11 2.83 -9.92
CA ASP A 19 -4.59 2.90 -9.94
C ASP A 19 -5.23 1.87 -10.87
N THR A 20 -4.42 1.09 -11.61
CA THR A 20 -4.92 0.09 -12.58
C THR A 20 -4.29 -1.28 -12.36
N THR A 21 -5.03 -2.14 -11.63
CA THR A 21 -5.06 -3.60 -11.83
C THR A 21 -3.71 -4.36 -11.81
N GLY A 22 -2.72 -3.90 -11.05
CA GLY A 22 -1.47 -4.62 -10.81
C GLY A 22 -1.44 -5.24 -9.42
N LEU A 23 -0.91 -6.47 -9.30
CA LEU A 23 -0.66 -7.08 -7.99
C LEU A 23 0.51 -6.37 -7.28
N CYS A 24 0.32 -5.98 -6.03
CA CYS A 24 1.34 -5.36 -5.20
C CYS A 24 1.92 -6.41 -4.23
N LEU A 25 3.18 -6.80 -4.46
CA LEU A 25 3.84 -7.83 -3.66
C LEU A 25 4.92 -7.18 -2.77
N LEU A 26 4.95 -7.58 -1.50
CA LEU A 26 6.02 -7.24 -0.56
C LEU A 26 6.85 -8.47 -0.26
N SER A 27 8.15 -8.39 -0.54
CA SER A 27 9.13 -9.42 -0.19
C SER A 27 10.13 -8.88 0.83
N LEU A 28 10.36 -9.64 1.90
CA LEU A 28 11.27 -9.30 2.99
C LEU A 28 12.40 -10.33 3.10
N ASP A 29 13.62 -9.91 2.80
CA ASP A 29 14.78 -10.80 2.84
C ASP A 29 15.24 -11.11 4.27
N GLY A 30 15.79 -12.32 4.45
CA GLY A 30 16.47 -12.72 5.67
C GLY A 30 17.74 -11.90 5.88
N GLY A 31 17.84 -11.24 7.04
CA GLY A 31 18.96 -10.35 7.38
C GLY A 31 19.53 -10.53 8.78
N GLY A 32 18.98 -11.45 9.58
CA GLY A 32 19.32 -11.57 10.99
C GLY A 32 18.97 -10.28 11.74
N VAL A 33 19.85 -9.81 12.60
CA VAL A 33 19.70 -8.52 13.30
C VAL A 33 19.56 -7.31 12.36
N ARG A 34 20.05 -7.42 11.11
CA ARG A 34 19.94 -6.35 10.12
C ARG A 34 18.53 -6.23 9.55
N GLY A 35 17.66 -7.22 9.74
CA GLY A 35 16.26 -7.18 9.32
C GLY A 35 15.45 -6.04 9.96
N LEU A 36 15.91 -5.53 11.12
CA LEU A 36 15.32 -4.35 11.75
C LEU A 36 15.38 -3.11 10.84
N SER A 37 16.46 -2.96 10.05
CA SER A 37 16.57 -1.87 9.08
C SER A 37 15.46 -1.94 8.02
N THR A 38 15.17 -3.14 7.50
CA THR A 38 14.08 -3.40 6.55
C THR A 38 12.73 -3.02 7.16
N LEU A 39 12.48 -3.36 8.43
CA LEU A 39 11.24 -2.97 9.13
C LEU A 39 11.12 -1.44 9.31
N TYR A 40 12.22 -0.74 9.60
CA TYR A 40 12.22 0.72 9.67
C TYR A 40 11.95 1.37 8.32
N ILE A 41 12.48 0.81 7.24
CA ILE A 41 12.20 1.26 5.86
C ILE A 41 10.71 1.06 5.56
N LEU A 42 10.17 -0.14 5.80
CA LEU A 42 8.75 -0.43 5.60
C LEU A 42 7.86 0.52 6.43
N LYS A 43 8.21 0.76 7.69
CA LYS A 43 7.52 1.73 8.56
C LYS A 43 7.54 3.14 7.98
N SER A 44 8.69 3.59 7.47
CA SER A 44 8.83 4.91 6.83
C SER A 44 7.95 5.03 5.58
N VAL A 45 7.94 4.00 4.73
CA VAL A 45 7.08 3.95 3.53
C VAL A 45 5.61 4.02 3.90
N MET A 46 5.16 3.20 4.87
CA MET A 46 3.76 3.19 5.32
C MET A 46 3.36 4.50 6.00
N ASN A 47 4.26 5.12 6.76
CA ASN A 47 4.01 6.42 7.38
C ASN A 47 3.81 7.51 6.32
N ARG A 48 4.65 7.54 5.27
CA ARG A 48 4.51 8.48 4.17
C ARG A 48 3.22 8.25 3.39
N LEU A 49 2.89 6.98 3.09
CA LEU A 49 1.62 6.63 2.45
C LEU A 49 0.42 7.13 3.25
N ASN A 50 0.40 6.87 4.56
CA ASN A 50 -0.70 7.27 5.42
C ASN A 50 -0.75 8.78 5.66
N HIS A 51 0.38 9.47 5.62
CA HIS A 51 0.42 10.93 5.63
C HIS A 51 -0.29 11.52 4.40
N GLU A 52 0.02 11.02 3.21
CA GLU A 52 -0.66 11.47 1.98
C GLU A 52 -2.15 11.12 1.98
N ARG A 53 -2.53 9.93 2.47
CA ARG A 53 -3.94 9.56 2.64
C ARG A 53 -4.67 10.49 3.60
N LYS A 54 -4.05 10.84 4.72
CA LYS A 54 -4.59 11.79 5.69
C LYS A 54 -4.81 13.17 5.05
N ASN A 55 -3.87 13.66 4.23
CA ASN A 55 -4.02 14.91 3.49
C ASN A 55 -5.21 14.89 2.52
N ASN A 56 -5.57 13.69 2.04
CA ASN A 56 -6.74 13.45 1.19
C ASN A 56 -8.01 13.05 1.98
N ASN A 57 -8.03 13.21 3.32
CA ASN A 57 -9.12 12.78 4.20
C ASN A 57 -9.48 11.28 4.10
N LEU A 58 -8.53 10.43 3.74
CA LEU A 58 -8.68 8.99 3.69
C LEU A 58 -8.18 8.34 4.99
N PRO A 59 -8.78 7.21 5.42
CA PRO A 59 -8.30 6.48 6.59
C PRO A 59 -6.90 5.89 6.35
N PRO A 60 -6.11 5.72 7.42
CA PRO A 60 -4.83 5.05 7.34
C PRO A 60 -5.04 3.57 6.98
N VAL A 61 -4.06 3.01 6.26
CA VAL A 61 -4.04 1.62 5.83
C VAL A 61 -2.84 0.90 6.43
N LYS A 62 -3.00 -0.40 6.66
CA LYS A 62 -1.98 -1.34 7.10
C LYS A 62 -1.28 -1.95 5.88
N PRO A 63 -0.07 -2.53 6.04
CA PRO A 63 0.62 -3.19 4.94
C PRO A 63 -0.24 -4.26 4.25
N CYS A 64 -0.99 -5.06 5.01
CA CYS A 64 -1.85 -6.11 4.46
C CYS A 64 -3.09 -5.59 3.69
N GLU A 65 -3.39 -4.29 3.76
CA GLU A 65 -4.45 -3.65 2.96
C GLU A 65 -3.88 -3.00 1.69
N VAL A 66 -2.55 -2.96 1.55
CA VAL A 66 -1.82 -2.36 0.42
C VAL A 66 -1.18 -3.44 -0.45
N PHE A 67 -0.64 -4.49 0.18
CA PHE A 67 0.05 -5.58 -0.50
C PHE A 67 -0.83 -6.83 -0.55
N ASP A 68 -1.07 -7.35 -1.75
CA ASP A 68 -1.86 -8.56 -2.01
C ASP A 68 -1.15 -9.82 -1.49
N LEU A 69 0.18 -9.78 -1.44
CA LEU A 69 1.01 -10.83 -0.89
C LEU A 69 2.17 -10.22 -0.11
N ILE A 70 2.40 -10.75 1.08
CA ILE A 70 3.57 -10.44 1.89
C ILE A 70 4.28 -11.76 2.13
N GLY A 71 5.53 -11.85 1.70
CA GLY A 71 6.38 -13.01 1.91
C GLY A 71 7.75 -12.61 2.43
N GLY A 72 8.39 -13.49 3.18
CA GLY A 72 9.75 -13.26 3.64
C GLY A 72 10.48 -14.55 3.99
N THR A 73 11.80 -14.44 4.16
CA THR A 73 12.66 -15.57 4.53
C THR A 73 13.36 -15.31 5.86
N SER A 74 13.48 -16.32 6.71
CA SER A 74 14.13 -16.20 8.03
C SER A 74 13.55 -15.03 8.85
N THR A 75 14.35 -14.03 9.24
CA THR A 75 13.89 -12.85 9.99
C THR A 75 12.97 -11.91 9.21
N GLY A 76 12.85 -12.10 7.89
CA GLY A 76 11.93 -11.33 7.05
C GLY A 76 10.52 -11.90 7.01
N GLY A 77 10.30 -13.16 7.39
CA GLY A 77 8.97 -13.77 7.53
C GLY A 77 8.42 -13.61 8.93
#